data_AF-A0A7W1FG96-F1
#
_entry.id   AF-A0A7W1FG96-F1
#
_cell.length_a   1.000
_cell.length_b   1.000
_cell.length_c   1.000
_cell.angle_alpha   90.00
_cell.angle_beta   90.00
_cell.angle_gamma   90.00
#
_symmetry.space_group_name_H-M   'P 1'
#
loop_
_entity.id
_entity.type
_entity.pdbx_description
1 polymer ?
#
loop_
_entity_poly.entity_id
_entity_poly.type
_entity_poly.pdbx_seq_one_letter_code
_entity_poly.pdbx_strand_id
1 'polypeptide(L)' 'MFESLSDKLKSTLKNLRGEGKLTPEHVDVALREIRMALLEADVNYKVAKDFVEAVRAKAEGQAVWQDLK' A
#
# COMPACT_ATOMS: atom_id res chain seq x y z
N MET A 1 2.84 -7.79 -18.04
CA MET A 1 1.70 -7.08 -17.41
C MET A 1 1.68 -7.24 -15.90
N PHE A 2 1.84 -8.46 -15.35
CA PHE A 2 1.90 -8.69 -13.89
C PHE A 2 3.26 -8.34 -13.23
N GLU A 3 4.34 -8.30 -14.03
CA GLU A 3 5.68 -7.95 -13.55
C GLU A 3 5.79 -6.47 -13.15
N SER A 4 5.22 -5.56 -13.94
CA SER A 4 5.23 -4.12 -13.63
C SER A 4 4.46 -3.78 -12.35
N LEU A 5 3.36 -4.50 -12.08
CA LEU A 5 2.62 -4.40 -10.81
C LEU A 5 3.47 -4.92 -9.65
N SER A 6 4.10 -6.08 -9.83
CA SER A 6 4.95 -6.70 -8.81
C SER A 6 6.13 -5.80 -8.44
N ASP A 7 6.74 -5.14 -9.42
CA ASP A 7 7.87 -4.24 -9.17
C ASP A 7 7.44 -2.94 -8.48
N LYS A 8 6.29 -2.35 -8.86
CA LYS A 8 5.73 -1.19 -8.17
C LYS A 8 5.40 -1.49 -6.71
N LEU A 9 4.74 -2.62 -6.45
CA LEU A 9 4.42 -3.05 -5.08
C LEU A 9 5.69 -3.29 -4.24
N LYS A 10 6.71 -3.94 -4.81
CA LYS A 10 7.99 -4.14 -4.12
C LYS A 10 8.68 -2.82 -3.79
N SER A 11 8.65 -1.85 -4.71
CA SER A 11 9.24 -0.53 -4.50
C SER A 11 8.54 0.23 -3.37
N THR A 12 7.21 0.32 -3.43
CA THR A 12 6.41 1.00 -2.40
C THR A 12 6.59 0.36 -1.02
N LEU A 13 6.63 -0.97 -0.94
CA LEU A 13 6.90 -1.68 0.32
C LEU A 13 8.34 -1.47 0.85
N LYS A 14 9.32 -1.37 -0.05
CA LYS A 14 10.71 -1.09 0.34
C LYS A 14 10.86 0.32 0.92
N ASN A 15 10.19 1.30 0.34
CA ASN A 15 10.17 2.67 0.85
C ASN A 15 9.52 2.73 2.24
N LEU A 16 8.37 2.08 2.40
CA LEU A 16 7.69 1.93 3.69
C LEU A 16 8.54 1.26 4.78
N ARG A 17 9.35 0.25 4.43
CA ARG A 17 10.26 -0.42 5.37
C ARG A 17 11.54 0.38 5.68
N GLY A 18 11.95 1.28 4.79
CA GLY A 18 13.11 2.15 4.99
C GLY A 18 12.83 3.31 5.94
N GLU A 19 11.55 3.68 6.09
CA GLU A 19 11.06 4.63 7.08
C GLU A 19 11.11 3.99 8.48
N GLY A 20 12.09 4.38 9.30
CA GLY A 20 12.30 3.82 10.66
C GLY A 20 11.13 3.99 11.65
N LYS A 21 10.10 4.77 11.25
CA LYS A 21 8.77 4.77 11.84
C LYS A 21 7.74 4.90 10.72
N LEU A 22 6.79 3.98 10.67
CA LEU A 22 5.58 4.21 9.90
C LEU A 22 4.77 5.31 10.58
N THR A 23 4.36 6.32 9.82
CA THR A 23 3.39 7.34 10.27
C THR A 23 2.12 7.26 9.42
N PRO A 24 0.97 7.71 9.94
CA PRO A 24 -0.31 7.77 9.22
C PRO A 24 -0.16 8.31 7.79
N GLU A 25 0.65 9.34 7.64
CA GLU A 25 0.92 10.01 6.38
C GLU A 25 1.64 9.10 5.38
N HIS A 26 2.64 8.33 5.83
CA HIS A 26 3.39 7.41 4.95
C HIS A 26 2.52 6.26 4.43
N VAL A 27 1.61 5.73 5.24
CA VAL A 27 0.67 4.70 4.80
C VAL A 27 -0.33 5.28 3.81
N ASP A 28 -0.82 6.48 4.03
CA ASP A 28 -1.75 7.14 3.10
C ASP A 28 -1.13 7.36 1.72
N VAL A 29 0.13 7.81 1.68
CA VAL A 29 0.89 7.98 0.44
C VAL A 29 1.04 6.63 -0.26
N ALA A 30 1.46 5.59 0.45
CA ALA A 30 1.65 4.27 -0.13
C ALA A 30 0.36 3.62 -0.63
N LEU A 31 -0.74 3.72 0.11
CA LEU A 31 -2.05 3.23 -0.31
C LEU A 31 -2.52 3.92 -1.59
N ARG A 32 -2.19 5.21 -1.74
CA ARG A 32 -2.50 5.97 -2.95
C ARG A 32 -1.69 5.49 -4.16
N GLU A 33 -0.41 5.20 -3.97
CA GLU A 33 0.44 4.59 -5.02
C GLU A 33 -0.07 3.20 -5.43
N ILE A 34 -0.41 2.35 -4.45
CA ILE A 34 -0.97 1.02 -4.68
C ILE A 34 -2.27 1.13 -5.49
N ARG A 35 -3.15 2.07 -5.14
CA ARG A 35 -4.39 2.30 -5.90
C ARG A 35 -4.11 2.67 -7.36
N MET A 36 -3.14 3.55 -7.61
CA MET A 36 -2.76 3.92 -8.98
C MET A 36 -2.19 2.73 -9.75
N ALA A 37 -1.30 1.95 -9.14
CA ALA A 37 -0.73 0.75 -9.76
C ALA A 37 -1.80 -0.30 -10.11
N LEU A 38 -2.83 -0.45 -9.28
CA LEU A 38 -3.96 -1.34 -9.57
C LEU A 38 -4.78 -0.85 -10.77
N LEU A 39 -5.08 0.44 -10.85
CA LEU A 39 -5.84 1.00 -11.97
C LEU A 39 -5.05 0.93 -13.30
N GLU A 40 -3.74 1.15 -13.26
CA GLU A 40 -2.86 1.01 -14.43
C GLU A 40 -2.72 -0.45 -14.91
N ALA A 41 -3.00 -1.41 -14.04
CA ALA A 41 -3.00 -2.84 -14.37
C ALA A 41 -4.38 -3.33 -14.87
N ASP A 42 -5.26 -2.41 -15.28
CA ASP A 42 -6.64 -2.67 -15.73
C ASP A 42 -7.53 -3.35 -14.68
N VAL A 43 -7.26 -3.13 -13.38
CA VAL A 43 -8.13 -3.62 -12.30
C VAL A 43 -9.36 -2.71 -12.19
N ASN A 44 -10.53 -3.32 -12.03
CA ASN A 44 -11.78 -2.58 -11.84
C ASN A 44 -11.68 -1.62 -10.64
N TYR A 45 -12.14 -0.38 -10.82
CA TYR A 45 -12.10 0.66 -9.79
C TYR A 45 -12.72 0.24 -8.46
N LYS A 46 -13.85 -0.48 -8.48
CA LYS A 46 -14.52 -0.95 -7.27
C LYS A 46 -13.65 -1.96 -6.51
N VAL A 47 -13.04 -2.90 -7.24
CA VAL A 47 -12.11 -3.88 -6.66
C VAL A 47 -10.87 -3.20 -6.08
N ALA A 48 -10.28 -2.24 -6.80
CA ALA A 48 -9.12 -1.50 -6.33
C ALA A 48 -9.44 -0.67 -5.08
N LYS A 49 -10.62 -0.03 -5.03
CA LYS A 49 -11.09 0.73 -3.88
C LYS A 49 -11.30 -0.17 -2.66
N ASP A 50 -12.07 -1.24 -2.82
CA ASP A 50 -12.39 -2.18 -1.72
C ASP A 50 -11.11 -2.83 -1.16
N PHE A 51 -10.15 -3.15 -2.04
CA PHE A 51 -8.83 -3.66 -1.65
C PHE A 51 -8.07 -2.65 -0.79
N VAL A 52 -7.98 -1.39 -1.23
CA VAL A 52 -7.25 -0.34 -0.50
C VAL A 52 -7.90 -0.03 0.85
N GLU A 53 -9.24 -0.01 0.92
CA GLU A 53 -9.98 0.18 2.18
C GLU A 53 -9.76 -0.98 3.15
N ALA A 54 -9.76 -2.22 2.66
CA ALA A 54 -9.47 -3.39 3.49
C ALA A 54 -8.03 -3.38 4.02
N VAL A 55 -7.05 -2.94 3.20
CA VAL A 55 -5.65 -2.82 3.64
C VAL A 55 -5.49 -1.69 4.67
N ARG A 56 -6.14 -0.54 4.48
CA ARG A 56 -6.17 0.56 5.45
C ARG A 56 -6.69 0.11 6.81
N ALA A 57 -7.87 -0.53 6.84
CA ALA A 57 -8.48 -1.00 8.08
C ALA A 57 -7.59 -2.01 8.83
N LYS A 58 -6.88 -2.87 8.10
CA LYS A 58 -5.88 -3.79 8.69
C LYS A 58 -4.66 -3.06 9.23
N ALA A 59 -4.15 -2.06 8.52
CA ALA A 59 -2.99 -1.28 8.94
C ALA A 59 -3.29 -0.45 10.21
N GLU A 60 -4.48 0.10 10.31
CA GLU A 60 -4.95 0.82 11.51
C GLU A 60 -5.22 -0.16 12.67
N GLY A 61 -5.81 -1.33 12.41
CA GLY A 61 -6.17 -2.32 13.42
C GLY A 61 -5.02 -3.17 13.98
N GLN A 62 -3.90 -3.31 13.26
CA GLN A 62 -2.76 -4.13 13.69
C GLN A 62 -1.68 -3.38 14.50
N ALA A 63 -1.90 -2.12 14.88
CA ALA A 63 -0.85 -1.31 15.52
C ALA A 63 0.49 -1.36 14.74
N VAL A 64 0.42 -1.32 13.41
CA VAL A 64 1.60 -1.33 12.52
C VAL A 64 2.52 -0.12 12.79
N TRP A 65 1.96 0.90 13.44
CA TRP A 65 2.63 2.08 13.96
C TRP A 65 3.67 1.83 15.06
N GLN A 66 3.60 0.68 15.76
CA GLN A 66 4.31 0.49 17.03
C GLN A 66 5.51 -0.45 16.99
N ASP A 67 5.67 -1.34 16.02
CA ASP A 67 6.82 -2.27 16.04
C ASP A 67 7.28 -2.66 14.63
N LEU A 68 8.32 -1.97 14.16
CA LEU A 68 9.37 -2.57 13.34
C LEU A 68 10.62 -2.62 14.23
N LYS A 69 10.76 -3.71 15.00
CA LYS A 69 12.05 -4.08 15.61
C LYS A 69 12.96 -4.72 14.57
#